data_AF-X0U5L1-F1
#
_entry.id   AF-X0U5L1-F1
#
_cell.length_a   1.000
_cell.length_b   1.000
_cell.length_c   1.000
_cell.angle_alpha   90.00
_cell.angle_beta   90.00
_cell.angle_gamma   90.00
#
_symmetry.space_group_name_H-M   'P 1'
#
loop_
_entity.id
_entity.type
_entity.pdbx_description
1 polymer ?
#
loop_
_entity_poly.entity_id
_entity_poly.type
_entity_poly.pdbx_seq_one_letter_code
_entity_poly.pdbx_strand_id
1 'polypeptide(L)'
;NHWAYRPIELPDVPTHKDWDWPREAIDQFVLRGLLEKGLTPSAEADRRTLIRRAYFDLIGLPPSYEAVEAFVADRQKNAYERLIERLLERPEYGQRWGRHWLDVARYSDTRGHTNVPGTEIRYPYAWTYRDYVIDALNQDLPYDQFITEQLAADLSGTNDKEKLAALGFLTVGRRFLDRQHRILGERVDLVSRGLMGITIMCAKCHDHKFDPLSMRDFYALYGIFENAAEPLAIDLPEMGVQSQSDPEKKQRFESLLNEELNPLRHELVELRRKLIVEELQQKAEYYLALVAAAEMGTELGKVDLGDNDRLSLRGIEIWQQLLQQDTTLARFWETLLAIEEEEGEAYANEVAAVLAEEEGGNRLLREKLVSEKPQSASAALRVIGQVLGSVYERWGKLQKLDPGDQGFADPAAEEIRQLLLLLAEAGDAHSVEEQWQWFLGREPESLLKKSHKIESVLVKYRELVTRRAMAVVE
;
A
#
# COMPACT_ATOMS: atom_id res chain seq x y z
N ASN A 1 -16.00 29.17 8.84
CA ASN A 1 -15.93 30.46 8.12
C ASN A 1 -14.51 30.90 7.71
N HIS A 2 -13.48 30.05 7.78
CA HIS A 2 -12.13 30.39 7.33
C HIS A 2 -12.07 30.57 5.81
N TRP A 3 -11.27 31.53 5.31
CA TRP A 3 -11.27 31.94 3.90
C TRP A 3 -10.81 30.83 2.95
N ALA A 4 -9.89 29.98 3.39
CA ALA A 4 -9.33 28.90 2.58
C ALA A 4 -10.34 27.78 2.22
N TYR A 5 -11.50 27.72 2.90
CA TYR A 5 -12.56 26.75 2.62
C TYR A 5 -13.79 27.38 1.97
N ARG A 6 -13.67 28.61 1.48
CA ARG A 6 -14.74 29.26 0.71
C ARG A 6 -14.51 28.98 -0.79
N PRO A 7 -15.58 28.93 -1.59
CA PRO A 7 -15.45 28.88 -3.04
C PRO A 7 -14.54 30.01 -3.55
N ILE A 8 -13.71 29.70 -4.55
CA ILE A 8 -12.86 30.69 -5.21
C ILE A 8 -13.74 31.54 -6.12
N GLU A 9 -13.73 32.85 -5.90
CA GLU A 9 -14.39 33.83 -6.76
C GLU A 9 -13.33 34.61 -7.53
N LEU A 10 -13.59 34.91 -8.80
CA LEU A 10 -12.73 35.75 -9.63
C LEU A 10 -12.90 37.22 -9.18
N PRO A 11 -11.87 37.86 -8.60
CA PRO A 11 -11.97 39.24 -8.18
C PRO A 11 -11.87 40.20 -9.38
N ASP A 12 -12.48 41.38 -9.24
CA ASP A 12 -12.26 42.46 -10.18
C ASP A 12 -10.78 42.90 -10.15
N VAL A 13 -10.17 42.95 -11.33
CA VAL A 13 -8.78 43.36 -11.49
C VAL A 13 -8.68 44.88 -11.27
N PRO A 14 -7.87 45.35 -10.29
CA PRO A 14 -7.71 46.79 -10.07
C PRO A 14 -7.08 47.45 -11.30
N THR A 15 -7.48 48.68 -11.60
CA THR A 15 -6.93 49.43 -12.74
C THR A 15 -6.18 50.66 -12.23
N HIS A 16 -4.88 50.73 -12.51
CA HIS A 16 -4.03 51.87 -12.19
C HIS A 16 -3.53 52.53 -13.48
N LYS A 17 -4.34 53.44 -14.05
CA LYS A 17 -4.07 54.06 -15.38
C LYS A 17 -2.82 54.93 -15.44
N ASP A 18 -2.32 55.38 -14.30
CA ASP A 18 -1.14 56.25 -14.23
C ASP A 18 0.19 55.45 -14.27
N TRP A 19 0.12 54.12 -14.43
CA TRP A 19 1.27 53.22 -14.39
C TRP A 19 1.30 52.27 -15.59
N ASP A 20 2.39 52.33 -16.35
CA ASP A 20 2.68 51.42 -17.47
C ASP A 20 3.46 50.16 -17.04
N TRP A 21 3.73 49.99 -15.74
CA TRP A 21 4.51 48.87 -15.20
C TRP A 21 3.79 47.51 -15.25
N PRO A 22 2.49 47.39 -14.90
CA PRO A 22 1.80 46.11 -14.92
C PRO A 22 1.70 45.54 -16.33
N ARG A 23 2.11 44.28 -16.52
CA ARG A 23 2.02 43.57 -17.82
C ARG A 23 0.84 42.60 -17.82
N GLU A 24 0.63 41.92 -16.69
CA GLU A 24 -0.43 40.92 -16.50
C GLU A 24 -1.43 41.35 -15.41
N ALA A 25 -2.55 40.63 -15.32
CA ALA A 25 -3.56 40.89 -14.30
C ALA A 25 -3.00 40.81 -12.87
N ILE A 26 -2.08 39.88 -12.61
CA ILE A 26 -1.42 39.74 -11.29
C ILE A 26 -0.59 40.96 -10.92
N ASP A 27 0.06 41.60 -11.89
CA ASP A 27 0.90 42.78 -11.65
C ASP A 27 0.07 43.97 -11.17
N GLN A 28 -1.20 44.08 -11.61
CA GLN A 28 -2.12 45.11 -11.12
C GLN A 28 -2.40 44.94 -9.62
N PHE A 29 -2.57 43.71 -9.15
CA PHE A 29 -2.75 43.43 -7.71
C PHE A 29 -1.48 43.71 -6.91
N VAL A 30 -0.30 43.37 -7.45
CA VAL A 30 0.99 43.68 -6.82
C VAL A 30 1.18 45.20 -6.74
N LEU A 31 0.91 45.92 -7.83
CA LEU A 31 1.01 47.38 -7.87
C LEU A 31 0.07 48.04 -6.85
N ARG A 32 -1.19 47.59 -6.78
CA ARG A 32 -2.14 48.07 -5.76
C ARG A 32 -1.54 47.95 -4.35
N GLY A 33 -1.02 46.78 -4.00
CA GLY A 33 -0.44 46.52 -2.68
C GLY A 33 0.84 47.33 -2.41
N LEU A 34 1.63 47.65 -3.43
CA LEU A 34 2.79 48.55 -3.31
C LEU A 34 2.32 49.99 -3.04
N LEU A 35 1.38 50.50 -3.84
CA LEU A 35 0.88 51.87 -3.72
C LEU A 35 0.18 52.11 -2.37
N GLU A 36 -0.62 51.15 -1.89
CA GLU A 36 -1.25 51.20 -0.55
C GLU A 36 -0.21 51.32 0.58
N LYS A 37 0.99 50.79 0.37
CA LYS A 37 2.11 50.87 1.32
C LYS A 37 3.06 52.05 1.06
N GLY A 38 2.74 52.92 0.09
CA GLY A 38 3.59 54.04 -0.31
C GLY A 38 4.89 53.60 -0.99
N LEU A 39 4.90 52.42 -1.61
CA LEU A 39 6.04 51.85 -2.34
C LEU A 39 5.82 51.95 -3.85
N THR A 40 6.92 51.94 -4.59
CA THR A 40 6.93 51.88 -6.06
C THR A 40 7.63 50.60 -6.53
N PRO A 41 7.32 50.09 -7.73
CA PRO A 41 8.04 48.96 -8.30
C PRO A 41 9.55 49.23 -8.40
N SER A 42 10.35 48.19 -8.16
CA SER A 42 11.80 48.23 -8.35
C SER A 42 12.16 48.31 -9.83
N ALA A 43 13.27 48.97 -10.15
CA ALA A 43 13.83 48.95 -11.49
C ALA A 43 14.20 47.52 -11.92
N GLU A 44 14.04 47.23 -13.21
CA GLU A 44 14.43 45.95 -13.79
C GLU A 44 15.95 45.73 -13.65
N ALA A 45 16.35 44.48 -13.39
CA ALA A 45 17.75 44.14 -13.26
C ALA A 45 18.48 44.26 -14.61
N ASP A 46 19.79 44.51 -14.58
CA ASP A 46 20.58 44.56 -15.81
C ASP A 46 20.63 43.18 -16.51
N ARG A 47 20.92 43.18 -17.81
CA ARG A 47 20.87 41.96 -18.64
C ARG A 47 21.83 40.87 -18.16
N ARG A 48 23.01 41.21 -17.62
CA ARG A 48 23.95 40.20 -17.11
C ARG A 48 23.41 39.55 -15.84
N THR A 49 22.75 40.32 -14.98
CA THR A 49 22.04 39.80 -13.81
C THR A 49 20.85 38.92 -14.22
N LEU A 50 20.04 39.35 -15.20
CA LEU A 50 18.86 38.60 -15.66
C LEU A 50 19.21 37.22 -16.23
N ILE A 51 20.19 37.13 -17.15
CA ILE A 51 20.59 35.82 -17.69
C ILE A 51 21.15 34.92 -16.60
N ARG A 52 21.96 35.46 -15.68
CA ARG A 52 22.52 34.66 -14.58
C ARG A 52 21.41 34.08 -13.71
N ARG A 53 20.40 34.87 -13.33
CA ARG A 53 19.25 34.40 -12.56
C ARG A 53 18.47 33.34 -13.32
N ALA A 54 18.06 33.63 -14.56
CA ALA A 54 17.30 32.69 -15.39
C ALA A 54 17.99 31.31 -15.52
N TYR A 55 19.31 31.30 -15.75
CA TYR A 55 20.09 30.06 -15.84
C TYR A 55 20.13 29.27 -14.53
N PHE A 56 20.38 29.93 -13.39
CA PHE A 56 20.38 29.23 -12.10
C PHE A 56 18.98 28.78 -11.66
N ASP A 57 17.96 29.59 -11.93
CA ASP A 57 16.60 29.33 -11.51
C ASP A 57 15.99 28.19 -12.33
N LEU A 58 16.13 28.24 -13.67
CA LEU A 58 15.49 27.26 -14.55
C LEU A 58 16.27 25.96 -14.69
N ILE A 59 17.60 26.02 -14.82
CA ILE A 59 18.41 24.83 -15.13
C ILE A 59 19.50 24.54 -14.08
N GLY A 60 19.64 25.37 -13.03
CA GLY A 60 20.58 25.13 -11.94
C GLY A 60 22.07 25.31 -12.28
N LEU A 61 22.40 25.77 -13.49
CA LEU A 61 23.77 25.90 -13.99
C LEU A 61 24.06 27.35 -14.35
N PRO A 62 25.31 27.84 -14.24
CA PRO A 62 25.68 29.17 -14.72
C PRO A 62 25.61 29.26 -16.26
N PRO A 63 25.36 30.44 -16.84
CA PRO A 63 25.50 30.64 -18.28
C PRO A 63 26.97 30.59 -18.72
N SER A 64 27.22 30.14 -19.95
CA SER A 64 28.55 30.30 -20.57
C SER A 64 28.82 31.76 -20.90
N TYR A 65 30.09 32.11 -21.09
CA TYR A 65 30.48 33.46 -21.48
C TYR A 65 29.80 33.89 -22.79
N GLU A 66 29.76 32.99 -23.78
CA GLU A 66 29.16 33.22 -25.10
C GLU A 66 27.65 33.45 -24.99
N ALA A 67 26.96 32.69 -24.13
CA ALA A 67 25.54 32.87 -23.88
C ALA A 67 25.23 34.23 -23.26
N VAL A 68 26.07 34.70 -22.31
CA VAL A 68 25.94 36.04 -21.71
C VAL A 68 26.10 37.13 -22.76
N GLU A 69 27.19 37.09 -23.53
CA GLU A 69 27.46 38.13 -24.52
C GLU A 69 26.40 38.15 -25.62
N ALA A 70 25.93 36.98 -26.09
CA ALA A 70 24.83 36.89 -27.04
C ALA A 70 23.53 37.51 -26.49
N PHE A 71 23.15 37.20 -25.24
CA PHE A 71 21.96 37.78 -24.62
C PHE A 71 22.08 39.28 -24.35
N VAL A 72 23.24 39.76 -23.93
CA VAL A 72 23.48 41.19 -23.67
C VAL A 72 23.41 41.99 -24.98
N ALA A 73 23.89 41.41 -26.09
CA ALA A 73 23.86 42.04 -27.41
C ALA A 73 22.46 42.01 -28.07
N ASP A 74 21.58 41.10 -27.67
CA ASP A 74 20.24 40.94 -28.27
C ASP A 74 19.32 42.13 -27.95
N ARG A 75 19.02 42.98 -28.95
CA ARG A 75 18.18 44.19 -28.78
C ARG A 75 16.70 43.96 -29.07
N GLN A 76 16.27 42.73 -29.32
CA GLN A 76 14.86 42.44 -29.55
C GLN A 76 14.04 42.72 -28.29
N LYS A 77 12.80 43.20 -28.47
CA LYS A 77 11.90 43.52 -27.35
C LYS A 77 11.55 42.29 -26.50
N ASN A 78 11.55 41.10 -27.10
CA ASN A 78 11.24 39.83 -26.45
C ASN A 78 12.48 38.96 -26.19
N ALA A 79 13.66 39.56 -26.08
CA ALA A 79 14.91 38.81 -25.94
C ALA A 79 14.96 37.96 -24.67
N TYR A 80 14.34 38.43 -23.58
CA TYR A 80 14.31 37.71 -22.31
C TYR A 80 13.36 36.52 -22.37
N GLU A 81 12.16 36.70 -22.91
CA GLU A 81 11.16 35.65 -23.13
C GLU A 81 11.75 34.55 -24.01
N ARG A 82 12.40 34.90 -25.12
CA ARG A 82 13.11 33.92 -25.96
C ARG A 82 14.25 33.20 -25.24
N LEU A 83 14.92 33.84 -24.28
CA LEU A 83 15.92 33.17 -23.45
C LEU A 83 15.24 32.15 -22.52
N ILE A 84 14.12 32.51 -21.91
CA ILE A 84 13.34 31.62 -21.05
C ILE A 84 12.88 30.38 -21.84
N GLU A 85 12.26 30.56 -23.02
CA GLU A 85 11.83 29.43 -23.87
C GLU A 85 12.98 28.45 -24.16
N ARG A 86 14.15 28.97 -24.58
CA ARG A 86 15.34 28.12 -24.82
C ARG A 86 15.84 27.38 -23.59
N LEU A 87 15.62 27.93 -22.40
CA LEU A 87 16.02 27.28 -21.14
C LEU A 87 14.99 26.23 -20.69
N LEU A 88 13.71 26.45 -20.96
CA LEU A 88 12.63 25.48 -20.70
C LEU A 88 12.75 24.26 -21.63
N GLU A 89 13.19 24.44 -22.87
CA GLU A 89 13.45 23.36 -23.84
C GLU A 89 14.66 22.47 -23.49
N ARG A 90 15.47 22.86 -22.50
CA ARG A 90 16.68 22.11 -22.13
C ARG A 90 16.37 20.95 -21.19
N PRO A 91 17.03 19.78 -21.37
CA PRO A 91 16.80 18.62 -20.48
C PRO A 91 17.14 18.90 -19.01
N GLU A 92 18.04 19.85 -18.74
CA GLU A 92 18.39 20.26 -17.38
C GLU A 92 17.25 20.98 -16.65
N TYR A 93 16.24 21.50 -17.36
CA TYR A 93 15.04 22.09 -16.74
C TYR A 93 14.29 21.06 -15.90
N GLY A 94 13.91 19.92 -16.49
CA GLY A 94 13.25 18.83 -15.78
C GLY A 94 14.12 18.22 -14.67
N GLN A 95 15.45 18.19 -14.84
CA GLN A 95 16.36 17.74 -13.77
C GLN A 95 16.37 18.70 -12.57
N ARG A 96 16.36 20.01 -12.84
CA ARG A 96 16.35 21.07 -11.82
C ARG A 96 15.02 21.11 -11.09
N TRP A 97 13.92 21.18 -11.82
CA TRP A 97 12.57 21.31 -11.25
C TRP A 97 12.05 19.99 -10.69
N GLY A 98 12.45 18.87 -11.28
CA GLY A 98 12.12 17.53 -10.78
C GLY A 98 12.60 17.33 -9.35
N ARG A 99 13.76 17.88 -8.98
CA ARG A 99 14.23 17.85 -7.58
C ARG A 99 13.23 18.45 -6.60
N HIS A 100 12.61 19.58 -6.93
CA HIS A 100 11.63 20.22 -6.05
C HIS A 100 10.39 19.35 -5.87
N TRP A 101 9.93 18.70 -6.94
CA TRP A 101 8.83 17.76 -6.87
C TRP A 101 9.20 16.49 -6.09
N LEU A 102 10.39 15.95 -6.32
CA LEU A 102 10.90 14.75 -5.65
C LEU A 102 11.04 14.96 -4.14
N ASP A 103 11.35 16.18 -3.68
CA ASP A 103 11.31 16.53 -2.25
C ASP A 103 9.87 16.42 -1.70
N VAL A 104 8.85 16.88 -2.43
CA VAL A 104 7.43 16.73 -2.06
C VAL A 104 7.05 15.25 -2.01
N ALA A 105 7.42 14.49 -3.03
CA ALA A 105 7.18 13.05 -3.12
C ALA A 105 7.91 12.22 -2.07
N ARG A 106 8.80 12.83 -1.26
CA ARG A 106 9.69 12.16 -0.29
C ARG A 106 10.60 11.14 -0.97
N TYR A 107 11.03 11.45 -2.18
CA TYR A 107 11.85 10.56 -2.98
C TYR A 107 13.18 10.28 -2.30
N SER A 108 13.57 9.01 -2.35
CA SER A 108 14.89 8.52 -1.98
C SER A 108 15.08 7.18 -2.68
N ASP A 109 16.28 6.92 -3.17
CA ASP A 109 16.65 5.58 -3.66
C ASP A 109 16.60 4.53 -2.54
N THR A 110 16.47 4.96 -1.27
CA THR A 110 16.42 4.10 -0.09
C THR A 110 15.15 4.27 0.74
N ARG A 111 14.76 3.19 1.41
CA ARG A 111 13.58 3.03 2.29
C ARG A 111 13.77 3.59 3.70
N GLY A 112 14.97 4.07 4.04
CA GLY A 112 15.32 4.55 5.40
C GLY A 112 15.75 3.43 6.35
N HIS A 113 15.53 3.62 7.67
CA HIS A 113 15.97 2.67 8.71
C HIS A 113 15.15 1.39 8.70
N THR A 114 15.75 0.30 8.21
CA THR A 114 15.29 -1.06 8.46
C THR A 114 16.07 -1.63 9.65
N ASN A 115 15.39 -1.93 10.75
CA ASN A 115 16.03 -2.44 11.97
C ASN A 115 16.36 -3.95 11.90
N VAL A 116 16.25 -4.55 10.71
CA VAL A 116 16.50 -5.98 10.51
C VAL A 116 17.83 -6.12 9.77
N PRO A 117 18.85 -6.76 10.36
CA PRO A 117 20.10 -7.04 9.68
C PRO A 117 19.87 -7.87 8.41
N GLY A 118 20.55 -7.51 7.32
CA GLY A 118 20.49 -8.24 6.04
C GLY A 118 19.31 -7.87 5.13
N THR A 119 18.57 -6.79 5.43
CA THR A 119 17.53 -6.26 4.52
C THR A 119 18.12 -5.31 3.49
N GLU A 120 17.68 -5.42 2.23
CA GLU A 120 18.00 -4.42 1.21
C GLU A 120 17.26 -3.12 1.54
N ILE A 121 18.02 -2.02 1.63
CA ILE A 121 17.48 -0.70 1.95
C ILE A 121 17.13 0.08 0.68
N ARG A 122 17.67 -0.30 -0.47
CA ARG A 122 17.41 0.37 -1.74
C ARG A 122 16.14 -0.15 -2.39
N TYR A 123 15.40 0.75 -3.00
CA TYR A 123 14.34 0.38 -3.93
C TYR A 123 14.97 -0.08 -5.25
N PRO A 124 14.60 -1.26 -5.79
CA PRO A 124 15.14 -1.71 -7.07
C PRO A 124 14.81 -0.78 -8.25
N TYR A 125 13.64 -0.13 -8.21
CA TYR A 125 13.09 0.63 -9.33
C TYR A 125 12.84 2.11 -9.03
N ALA A 126 13.24 2.68 -7.90
CA ALA A 126 12.86 4.06 -7.55
C ALA A 126 13.26 5.08 -8.62
N TRP A 127 14.38 4.86 -9.30
CA TRP A 127 14.85 5.68 -10.41
C TRP A 127 13.83 5.81 -11.56
N THR A 128 12.93 4.84 -11.77
CA THR A 128 11.93 4.93 -12.84
C THR A 128 10.92 6.05 -12.59
N TYR A 129 10.51 6.24 -11.34
CA TYR A 129 9.67 7.36 -10.92
C TYR A 129 10.40 8.71 -11.03
N ARG A 130 11.68 8.76 -10.64
CA ARG A 130 12.51 9.97 -10.81
C ARG A 130 12.56 10.38 -12.28
N ASP A 131 12.84 9.43 -13.17
CA ASP A 131 12.96 9.69 -14.60
C ASP A 131 11.60 10.13 -15.17
N TYR A 132 10.49 9.49 -14.76
CA TYR A 132 9.14 9.95 -15.10
C TYR A 132 8.88 11.41 -14.72
N VAL A 133 9.23 11.84 -13.50
CA VAL A 133 9.03 13.24 -13.06
C VAL A 133 9.86 14.21 -13.91
N ILE A 134 11.11 13.85 -14.22
CA ILE A 134 11.99 14.67 -15.07
C ILE A 134 11.40 14.79 -16.48
N ASP A 135 10.94 13.67 -17.04
CA ASP A 135 10.37 13.61 -18.38
C ASP A 135 9.03 14.36 -18.46
N ALA A 136 8.15 14.21 -17.47
CA ALA A 136 6.87 14.92 -17.40
C ALA A 136 7.07 16.44 -17.39
N LEU A 137 8.06 16.95 -16.65
CA LEU A 137 8.38 18.38 -16.64
C LEU A 137 8.99 18.86 -17.96
N ASN A 138 9.89 18.09 -18.57
CA ASN A 138 10.49 18.43 -19.86
C ASN A 138 9.48 18.38 -21.02
N GLN A 139 8.44 17.56 -20.91
CA GLN A 139 7.36 17.43 -21.89
C GLN A 139 6.23 18.43 -21.66
N ASP A 140 6.30 19.26 -20.62
CA ASP A 140 5.24 20.17 -20.19
C ASP A 140 3.90 19.44 -20.00
N LEU A 141 3.94 18.29 -19.31
CA LEU A 141 2.74 17.49 -19.05
C LEU A 141 1.73 18.32 -18.25
N PRO A 142 0.44 18.41 -18.69
CA PRO A 142 -0.58 19.15 -17.95
C PRO A 142 -0.67 18.68 -16.50
N TYR A 143 -0.73 19.64 -15.57
CA TYR A 143 -0.66 19.36 -14.13
C TYR A 143 -1.76 18.40 -13.67
N ASP A 144 -2.98 18.52 -14.21
CA ASP A 144 -4.09 17.61 -13.92
C ASP A 144 -3.78 16.16 -14.33
N GLN A 145 -3.14 15.96 -15.47
CA GLN A 145 -2.69 14.64 -15.93
C GLN A 145 -1.54 14.12 -15.07
N PHE A 146 -0.55 14.97 -14.77
CA PHE A 146 0.58 14.62 -13.92
C PHE A 146 0.15 14.17 -12.52
N ILE A 147 -0.86 14.80 -11.92
CA ILE A 147 -1.42 14.36 -10.63
C ILE A 147 -2.23 13.07 -10.78
N THR A 148 -3.06 12.98 -11.83
CA THR A 148 -3.90 11.80 -12.07
C THR A 148 -3.06 10.54 -12.26
N GLU A 149 -2.00 10.61 -13.07
CA GLU A 149 -1.09 9.47 -13.29
C GLU A 149 -0.40 9.04 -11.99
N GLN A 150 0.01 9.97 -11.13
CA GLN A 150 0.66 9.65 -9.86
C GLN A 150 -0.25 9.00 -8.82
N LEU A 151 -1.57 9.19 -8.94
CA LEU A 151 -2.56 8.61 -8.03
C LEU A 151 -3.22 7.34 -8.58
N ALA A 152 -3.30 7.19 -9.92
CA ALA A 152 -4.19 6.22 -10.56
C ALA A 152 -3.80 5.86 -12.01
N ALA A 153 -2.50 5.82 -12.35
CA ALA A 153 -2.06 5.46 -13.72
C ALA A 153 -2.54 4.08 -14.19
N ASP A 154 -2.63 3.11 -13.29
CA ASP A 154 -3.22 1.78 -13.50
C ASP A 154 -4.73 1.81 -13.80
N LEU A 155 -5.47 2.71 -13.15
CA LEU A 155 -6.91 2.88 -13.37
C LEU A 155 -7.24 3.71 -14.61
N SER A 156 -6.22 4.27 -15.29
CA SER A 156 -6.41 5.11 -16.49
C SER A 156 -6.97 4.35 -17.70
N GLY A 157 -6.99 3.01 -17.66
CA GLY A 157 -7.40 2.16 -18.78
C GLY A 157 -6.49 2.25 -20.00
N THR A 158 -5.33 2.92 -19.88
CA THR A 158 -4.36 3.03 -20.97
C THR A 158 -3.46 1.80 -21.00
N ASN A 159 -3.10 1.34 -22.20
CA ASN A 159 -2.07 0.31 -22.36
C ASN A 159 -0.64 0.88 -22.23
N ASP A 160 -0.51 2.16 -21.88
CA ASP A 160 0.77 2.85 -21.78
C ASP A 160 1.41 2.56 -20.42
N LYS A 161 2.19 1.48 -20.38
CA LYS A 161 2.86 1.03 -19.15
C LYS A 161 3.95 1.99 -18.67
N GLU A 162 4.39 2.96 -19.48
CA GLU A 162 5.38 3.97 -19.02
C GLU A 162 4.79 4.85 -17.90
N LYS A 163 3.48 5.11 -17.95
CA LYS A 163 2.78 5.92 -16.95
C LYS A 163 2.75 5.26 -15.58
N LEU A 164 2.91 3.93 -15.49
CA LEU A 164 2.94 3.21 -14.22
C LEU A 164 4.16 3.61 -13.35
N ALA A 165 5.19 4.23 -13.94
CA ALA A 165 6.26 4.86 -13.18
C ALA A 165 5.74 5.93 -12.20
N ALA A 166 4.67 6.66 -12.58
CA ALA A 166 4.09 7.75 -11.80
C ALA A 166 3.60 7.31 -10.42
N LEU A 167 3.15 6.06 -10.28
CA LEU A 167 2.72 5.44 -9.01
C LEU A 167 3.85 5.34 -7.96
N GLY A 168 5.09 5.63 -8.38
CA GLY A 168 6.18 5.94 -7.47
C GLY A 168 5.79 6.98 -6.41
N PHE A 169 4.93 7.95 -6.71
CA PHE A 169 4.47 8.96 -5.76
C PHE A 169 3.91 8.35 -4.47
N LEU A 170 3.10 7.28 -4.56
CA LEU A 170 2.48 6.63 -3.40
C LEU A 170 3.41 5.63 -2.68
N THR A 171 4.59 5.34 -3.22
CA THR A 171 5.40 4.18 -2.82
C THR A 171 6.85 4.50 -2.48
N VAL A 172 7.42 5.55 -3.04
CA VAL A 172 8.70 6.07 -2.55
C VAL A 172 8.52 6.69 -1.16
N GLY A 173 9.63 6.81 -0.44
CA GLY A 173 9.66 7.36 0.91
C GLY A 173 10.04 6.32 1.96
N ARG A 174 9.74 6.65 3.21
CA ARG A 174 10.20 5.85 4.34
C ARG A 174 9.34 4.60 4.49
N ARG A 175 9.99 3.43 4.55
CA ARG A 175 9.33 2.19 4.96
C ARG A 175 9.54 1.97 6.44
N PHE A 176 8.50 1.44 7.07
CA PHE A 176 8.52 1.00 8.45
C PHE A 176 8.22 -0.49 8.42
N LEU A 177 9.24 -1.32 8.63
CA LEU A 177 9.04 -2.76 8.83
C LEU A 177 7.95 -2.95 9.90
N ASP A 178 7.09 -3.95 9.72
CA ASP A 178 5.98 -4.32 10.61
C ASP A 178 4.91 -3.24 10.92
N ARG A 179 4.95 -2.07 10.27
CA ARG A 179 4.00 -0.96 10.54
C ARG A 179 3.31 -0.43 9.30
N GLN A 180 2.58 -1.28 8.60
CA GLN A 180 1.77 -0.89 7.43
C GLN A 180 0.87 0.32 7.69
N HIS A 181 0.20 0.40 8.85
CA HIS A 181 -0.64 1.56 9.22
C HIS A 181 0.13 2.88 9.31
N ARG A 182 1.45 2.85 9.54
CA ARG A 182 2.30 4.05 9.45
C ARG A 182 2.59 4.42 8.01
N ILE A 183 2.84 3.44 7.14
CA ILE A 183 3.02 3.66 5.70
C ILE A 183 1.73 4.26 5.10
N LEU A 184 0.56 3.71 5.45
CA LEU A 184 -0.73 4.24 5.00
C LEU A 184 -0.99 5.65 5.52
N GLY A 185 -0.68 5.92 6.80
CA GLY A 185 -0.72 7.28 7.34
C GLY A 185 0.19 8.24 6.57
N GLU A 186 1.40 7.82 6.23
CA GLU A 186 2.30 8.60 5.38
C GLU A 186 1.75 8.80 3.96
N ARG A 187 0.98 7.88 3.37
CA ARG A 187 0.34 8.10 2.06
C ARG A 187 -0.79 9.12 2.14
N VAL A 188 -1.64 9.05 3.17
CA VAL A 188 -2.69 10.03 3.44
C VAL A 188 -2.07 11.43 3.60
N ASP A 189 -0.99 11.49 4.38
CA ASP A 189 -0.22 12.69 4.58
C ASP A 189 0.43 13.23 3.29
N LEU A 190 1.01 12.30 2.52
CA LEU A 190 1.29 12.35 1.08
C LEU A 190 0.41 13.34 0.33
N VAL A 191 -0.78 12.85 0.11
CA VAL A 191 -1.76 13.48 -0.78
C VAL A 191 -2.29 14.76 -0.16
N SER A 192 -2.59 14.76 1.14
CA SER A 192 -3.15 15.93 1.82
C SER A 192 -2.15 17.09 1.89
N ARG A 193 -0.92 16.87 2.38
CA ARG A 193 0.08 17.94 2.49
C ARG A 193 0.70 18.28 1.14
N GLY A 194 1.04 17.26 0.34
CA GLY A 194 1.76 17.43 -0.92
C GLY A 194 0.91 18.02 -2.05
N LEU A 195 -0.38 17.66 -2.13
CA LEU A 195 -1.25 18.11 -3.23
C LEU A 195 -2.29 19.14 -2.79
N MET A 196 -2.86 18.98 -1.59
CA MET A 196 -3.95 19.85 -1.12
C MET A 196 -3.46 21.01 -0.24
N GLY A 197 -2.21 20.98 0.23
CA GLY A 197 -1.68 21.96 1.18
C GLY A 197 -2.34 21.89 2.57
N ILE A 198 -2.92 20.74 2.94
CA ILE A 198 -3.69 20.55 4.17
C ILE A 198 -3.01 19.53 5.08
N THR A 199 -2.88 19.85 6.37
CA THR A 199 -2.33 18.92 7.37
C THR A 199 -3.45 18.11 8.04
N ILE A 200 -3.69 16.89 7.55
CA ILE A 200 -4.75 16.04 8.14
C ILE A 200 -4.25 15.13 9.27
N MET A 201 -2.94 15.03 9.52
CA MET A 201 -2.42 13.97 10.39
C MET A 201 -2.85 14.02 11.86
N CYS A 202 -3.20 15.19 12.40
CA CYS A 202 -3.77 15.26 13.76
C CYS A 202 -5.14 14.59 13.84
N ALA A 203 -5.91 14.60 12.73
CA ALA A 203 -7.22 13.97 12.62
C ALA A 203 -7.19 12.45 12.86
N LYS A 204 -6.01 11.82 12.76
CA LYS A 204 -5.83 10.38 13.01
C LYS A 204 -6.33 9.93 14.38
N CYS A 205 -6.14 10.74 15.43
CA CYS A 205 -6.45 10.33 16.82
C CYS A 205 -7.57 11.15 17.46
N HIS A 206 -7.87 12.33 16.93
CA HIS A 206 -8.98 13.20 17.35
C HIS A 206 -9.31 14.15 16.20
N ASP A 207 -10.52 14.72 16.12
CA ASP A 207 -10.83 15.75 15.12
C ASP A 207 -9.79 16.89 15.15
N HIS A 208 -9.43 17.41 13.98
CA HIS A 208 -8.36 18.39 13.85
C HIS A 208 -8.64 19.63 14.70
N LYS A 209 -7.63 20.10 15.44
CA LYS A 209 -7.82 21.12 16.49
C LYS A 209 -8.32 22.47 15.94
N PHE A 210 -7.91 22.84 14.72
CA PHE A 210 -8.13 24.17 14.16
C PHE A 210 -8.84 24.14 12.80
N ASP A 211 -8.76 23.02 12.10
CA ASP A 211 -9.26 22.90 10.74
C ASP A 211 -10.52 22.05 10.77
N PRO A 212 -11.48 22.28 9.85
CA PRO A 212 -12.73 21.53 9.80
C PRO A 212 -12.54 20.13 9.20
N LEU A 213 -11.61 19.35 9.77
CA LEU A 213 -11.26 18.01 9.35
C LEU A 213 -11.53 17.05 10.51
N SER A 214 -12.41 16.10 10.29
CA SER A 214 -12.76 15.10 11.29
C SER A 214 -11.85 13.88 11.20
N MET A 215 -11.85 13.08 12.27
CA MET A 215 -11.25 11.76 12.26
C MET A 215 -11.85 10.87 11.16
N ARG A 216 -13.14 11.03 10.88
CA ARG A 216 -13.81 10.31 9.79
C ARG A 216 -13.19 10.64 8.42
N ASP A 217 -12.83 11.89 8.17
CA ASP A 217 -12.19 12.28 6.90
C ASP A 217 -10.80 11.63 6.75
N PHE A 218 -10.04 11.57 7.84
CA PHE A 218 -8.75 10.86 7.84
C PHE A 218 -8.93 9.37 7.50
N TYR A 219 -9.86 8.68 8.17
CA TYR A 219 -10.06 7.26 7.97
C TYR A 219 -10.74 6.93 6.62
N ALA A 220 -11.51 7.86 6.04
CA ALA A 220 -12.02 7.71 4.67
C ALA A 220 -10.89 7.69 3.64
N LEU A 221 -9.92 8.61 3.74
CA LEU A 221 -8.73 8.58 2.88
C LEU A 221 -7.83 7.37 3.16
N TYR A 222 -7.67 7.01 4.43
CA TYR A 222 -6.92 5.82 4.83
C TYR A 222 -7.48 4.57 4.14
N GLY A 223 -8.81 4.38 4.13
CA GLY A 223 -9.46 3.25 3.48
C GLY A 223 -9.20 3.20 1.98
N ILE A 224 -9.13 4.35 1.29
CA ILE A 224 -8.76 4.39 -0.13
C ILE A 224 -7.35 3.82 -0.34
N PHE A 225 -6.36 4.27 0.44
CA PHE A 225 -4.97 3.82 0.26
C PHE A 225 -4.68 2.42 0.81
N GLU A 226 -5.54 1.89 1.67
CA GLU A 226 -5.47 0.50 2.14
C GLU A 226 -5.76 -0.50 1.02
N ASN A 227 -6.52 -0.10 0.01
CA ASN A 227 -6.78 -0.92 -1.19
C ASN A 227 -5.61 -0.92 -2.20
N ALA A 228 -4.54 -0.13 -1.98
CA ALA A 228 -3.40 -0.12 -2.89
C ALA A 228 -2.44 -1.29 -2.63
N ALA A 229 -2.22 -2.12 -3.64
CA ALA A 229 -1.30 -3.26 -3.60
C ALA A 229 0.17 -2.86 -3.87
N GLU A 230 1.10 -3.62 -3.32
CA GLU A 230 2.51 -3.55 -3.70
C GLU A 230 3.01 -4.96 -3.97
N PRO A 231 2.94 -5.42 -5.24
CA PRO A 231 3.49 -6.72 -5.62
C PRO A 231 4.97 -6.83 -5.30
N LEU A 232 5.52 -8.05 -5.37
CA LEU A 232 6.96 -8.21 -5.32
C LEU A 232 7.63 -7.39 -6.40
N ALA A 233 8.84 -6.91 -6.08
CA ALA A 233 9.67 -6.22 -7.05
C ALA A 233 9.82 -7.00 -8.39
N ILE A 234 9.89 -8.33 -8.35
CA ILE A 234 9.98 -9.18 -9.55
C ILE A 234 8.68 -9.27 -10.36
N ASP A 235 7.52 -9.06 -9.71
CA ASP A 235 6.20 -9.15 -10.31
C ASP A 235 5.67 -7.79 -10.78
N LEU A 236 6.35 -6.69 -10.43
CA LEU A 236 5.98 -5.34 -10.88
C LEU A 236 5.97 -5.25 -12.41
N PRO A 237 4.96 -4.60 -13.02
CA PRO A 237 4.79 -4.60 -14.46
C PRO A 237 5.97 -3.97 -15.18
N GLU A 238 6.42 -4.63 -16.26
CA GLU A 238 7.41 -4.05 -17.18
C GLU A 238 6.83 -2.85 -17.92
N MET A 239 7.62 -1.78 -17.98
CA MET A 239 7.25 -0.55 -18.66
C MET A 239 7.78 -0.55 -20.10
N GLY A 240 6.88 -0.31 -21.05
CA GLY A 240 7.06 0.14 -22.46
C GLY A 240 8.15 -0.44 -23.37
N VAL A 241 7.98 -0.19 -24.68
CA VAL A 241 8.85 -0.66 -25.79
C VAL A 241 10.09 0.25 -25.99
N GLN A 242 10.14 1.43 -25.36
CA GLN A 242 11.36 2.25 -25.31
C GLN A 242 12.45 1.67 -24.39
N SER A 243 12.20 0.50 -23.79
CA SER A 243 13.22 -0.52 -23.56
C SER A 243 13.88 -0.94 -24.88
N GLN A 244 14.61 -0.01 -25.53
CA GLN A 244 15.84 -0.36 -26.24
C GLN A 244 16.88 -0.76 -25.20
N SER A 245 16.53 -1.77 -24.40
CA SER A 245 17.46 -2.63 -23.71
C SER A 245 18.29 -3.23 -24.82
N ASP A 246 19.56 -2.85 -24.86
CA ASP A 246 20.63 -3.71 -25.34
C ASP A 246 20.18 -5.19 -25.29
N PRO A 247 19.95 -5.84 -26.45
CA PRO A 247 19.42 -7.20 -26.50
C PRO A 247 20.25 -8.17 -25.64
N GLU A 248 21.55 -7.89 -25.47
CA GLU A 248 22.45 -8.64 -24.60
C GLU A 248 22.09 -8.46 -23.12
N LYS A 249 21.77 -7.23 -22.68
CA LYS A 249 21.30 -6.98 -21.30
C LYS A 249 19.98 -7.69 -21.02
N LYS A 250 19.04 -7.64 -21.96
CA LYS A 250 17.75 -8.32 -21.82
C LYS A 250 17.94 -9.83 -21.68
N GLN A 251 18.73 -10.44 -22.57
CA GLN A 251 19.04 -11.86 -22.49
C GLN A 251 19.75 -12.24 -21.18
N ARG A 252 20.69 -11.41 -20.71
CA ARG A 252 21.36 -11.61 -19.41
C ARG A 252 20.38 -11.52 -18.24
N PHE A 253 19.44 -10.58 -18.29
CA PHE A 253 18.41 -10.45 -17.26
C PHE A 253 17.43 -11.64 -17.27
N GLU A 254 17.07 -12.16 -18.45
CA GLU A 254 16.28 -13.38 -18.57
C GLU A 254 17.03 -14.60 -17.98
N SER A 255 18.34 -14.70 -18.18
CA SER A 255 19.17 -15.73 -17.53
C SER A 255 19.13 -15.58 -16.00
N LEU A 256 19.37 -14.37 -15.49
CA LEU A 256 19.30 -14.07 -14.06
C LEU A 256 17.93 -14.39 -13.46
N LEU A 257 16.86 -14.08 -14.21
CA LEU A 257 15.49 -14.36 -13.82
C LEU A 257 15.30 -15.86 -13.60
N ASN A 258 15.77 -16.69 -14.53
CA ASN A 258 15.62 -18.13 -14.46
C ASN A 258 16.55 -18.80 -13.43
N GLU A 259 17.79 -18.32 -13.29
CA GLU A 259 18.82 -18.96 -12.47
C GLU A 259 18.78 -18.54 -10.99
N GLU A 260 18.49 -17.27 -10.69
CA GLU A 260 18.54 -16.75 -9.32
C GLU A 260 17.15 -16.35 -8.79
N LEU A 261 16.37 -15.60 -9.58
CA LEU A 261 15.16 -14.94 -9.06
C LEU A 261 13.93 -15.86 -9.02
N ASN A 262 13.69 -16.68 -10.05
CA ASN A 262 12.56 -17.62 -10.11
C ASN A 262 12.61 -18.67 -9.00
N PRO A 263 13.76 -19.29 -8.67
CA PRO A 263 13.85 -20.17 -7.51
C PRO A 263 13.50 -19.46 -6.20
N LEU A 264 14.00 -18.23 -5.99
CA LEU A 264 13.68 -17.45 -4.79
C LEU A 264 12.21 -17.06 -4.72
N ARG A 265 11.60 -16.70 -5.86
CA ARG A 265 10.17 -16.43 -5.98
C ARG A 265 9.36 -17.67 -5.61
N HIS A 266 9.71 -18.83 -6.15
CA HIS A 266 9.05 -20.10 -5.83
C HIS A 266 9.16 -20.40 -4.33
N GLU A 267 10.36 -20.35 -3.75
CA GLU A 267 10.55 -20.55 -2.30
C GLU A 267 9.72 -19.59 -1.44
N LEU A 268 9.54 -18.34 -1.89
CA LEU A 268 8.77 -17.33 -1.18
C LEU A 268 7.26 -17.63 -1.26
N VAL A 269 6.76 -17.99 -2.45
CA VAL A 269 5.35 -18.39 -2.65
C VAL A 269 5.04 -19.65 -1.84
N GLU A 270 5.89 -20.66 -1.86
CA GLU A 270 5.72 -21.88 -1.07
C GLU A 270 5.72 -21.59 0.44
N LEU A 271 6.65 -20.74 0.91
CA LEU A 271 6.67 -20.34 2.32
C LEU A 271 5.40 -19.57 2.70
N ARG A 272 4.90 -18.71 1.81
CA ARG A 272 3.69 -17.92 2.03
C ARG A 272 2.47 -18.83 2.13
N ARG A 273 2.27 -19.73 1.17
CA ARG A 273 1.25 -20.79 1.20
C ARG A 273 1.30 -21.56 2.51
N LYS A 274 2.49 -22.03 2.89
CA LYS A 274 2.68 -22.78 4.14
C LYS A 274 2.21 -21.98 5.35
N LEU A 275 2.58 -20.70 5.46
CA LEU A 275 2.22 -19.85 6.59
C LEU A 275 0.72 -19.50 6.63
N ILE A 276 0.07 -19.34 5.47
CA ILE A 276 -1.38 -19.14 5.37
C ILE A 276 -2.12 -20.37 5.91
N VAL A 277 -1.73 -21.56 5.45
CA VAL A 277 -2.31 -22.83 5.90
C VAL A 277 -2.06 -23.04 7.40
N GLU A 278 -0.84 -22.82 7.87
CA GLU A 278 -0.50 -22.88 9.30
C GLU A 278 -1.35 -21.93 10.13
N GLU A 279 -1.56 -20.69 9.67
CA GLU A 279 -2.40 -19.73 10.37
C GLU A 279 -3.87 -20.17 10.43
N LEU A 280 -4.45 -20.57 9.28
CA LEU A 280 -5.84 -21.03 9.19
C LEU A 280 -6.11 -22.17 10.17
N GLN A 281 -5.18 -23.12 10.26
CA GLN A 281 -5.32 -24.30 11.10
C GLN A 281 -5.02 -24.02 12.58
N GLN A 282 -3.97 -23.25 12.90
CA GLN A 282 -3.59 -22.93 14.28
C GLN A 282 -4.55 -21.96 14.96
N LYS A 283 -5.10 -21.00 14.21
CA LYS A 283 -5.98 -19.95 14.73
C LYS A 283 -7.47 -20.26 14.50
N ALA A 284 -7.82 -21.53 14.31
CA ALA A 284 -9.20 -21.98 14.08
C ALA A 284 -10.18 -21.40 15.11
N GLU A 285 -9.81 -21.36 16.39
CA GLU A 285 -10.65 -20.78 17.46
C GLU A 285 -11.03 -19.31 17.25
N TYR A 286 -10.09 -18.52 16.76
CA TYR A 286 -10.30 -17.08 16.55
C TYR A 286 -11.11 -16.83 15.29
N TYR A 287 -10.82 -17.56 14.21
CA TYR A 287 -11.59 -17.46 12.97
C TYR A 287 -13.04 -17.86 13.18
N LEU A 288 -13.28 -19.00 13.83
CA LEU A 288 -14.62 -19.44 14.19
C LEU A 288 -15.31 -18.42 15.11
N ALA A 289 -14.65 -17.86 16.13
CA ALA A 289 -15.25 -16.82 16.96
C ALA A 289 -15.72 -15.59 16.16
N LEU A 290 -14.97 -15.17 15.12
CA LEU A 290 -15.37 -14.07 14.24
C LEU A 290 -16.53 -14.44 13.30
N VAL A 291 -16.52 -15.64 12.72
CA VAL A 291 -17.64 -16.12 11.89
C VAL A 291 -18.93 -16.17 12.71
N ALA A 292 -18.87 -16.70 13.92
CA ALA A 292 -19.98 -16.73 14.86
C ALA A 292 -20.54 -15.34 15.15
N ALA A 293 -19.66 -14.39 15.48
CA ALA A 293 -20.06 -13.03 15.78
C ALA A 293 -20.74 -12.38 14.58
N ALA A 294 -20.23 -12.60 13.36
CA ALA A 294 -20.84 -12.11 12.13
C ALA A 294 -22.27 -12.67 11.93
N GLU A 295 -22.44 -13.98 12.09
CA GLU A 295 -23.74 -14.65 11.93
C GLU A 295 -24.75 -14.24 12.99
N MET A 296 -24.30 -13.99 14.22
CA MET A 296 -25.12 -13.50 15.33
C MET A 296 -25.39 -11.98 15.28
N GLY A 297 -24.93 -11.28 14.24
CA GLY A 297 -25.09 -9.82 14.11
C GLY A 297 -24.31 -8.99 15.12
N THR A 298 -23.29 -9.58 15.75
CA THR A 298 -22.39 -8.90 16.67
C THR A 298 -21.33 -8.12 15.90
N GLU A 299 -21.06 -6.87 16.31
CA GLU A 299 -19.95 -6.09 15.73
C GLU A 299 -18.62 -6.82 15.96
N LEU A 300 -17.89 -7.12 14.88
CA LEU A 300 -16.62 -7.87 14.92
C LEU A 300 -15.60 -7.26 15.90
N GLY A 301 -15.57 -5.93 16.03
CA GLY A 301 -14.67 -5.22 16.95
C GLY A 301 -14.96 -5.44 18.44
N LYS A 302 -16.06 -6.10 18.80
CA LYS A 302 -16.42 -6.48 20.18
C LYS A 302 -15.98 -7.90 20.52
N VAL A 303 -15.48 -8.68 19.57
CA VAL A 303 -14.99 -10.04 19.81
C VAL A 303 -13.62 -9.96 20.48
N ASP A 304 -13.52 -10.49 21.70
CA ASP A 304 -12.22 -10.61 22.38
C ASP A 304 -11.38 -11.71 21.72
N LEU A 305 -10.37 -11.27 20.97
CA LEU A 305 -9.38 -12.11 20.30
C LEU A 305 -8.04 -12.16 21.07
N GLY A 306 -7.93 -11.52 22.23
CA GLY A 306 -6.65 -11.30 22.90
C GLY A 306 -5.61 -10.65 21.98
N ASP A 307 -4.39 -11.18 21.97
CA ASP A 307 -3.30 -10.73 21.08
C ASP A 307 -3.45 -11.22 19.61
N ASN A 308 -4.52 -11.97 19.31
CA ASN A 308 -4.81 -12.53 17.98
C ASN A 308 -5.79 -11.66 17.17
N ASP A 309 -5.80 -10.34 17.40
CA ASP A 309 -6.53 -9.32 16.62
C ASP A 309 -6.07 -9.19 15.13
N ARG A 310 -5.30 -10.16 14.65
CA ARG A 310 -4.52 -10.14 13.39
C ARG A 310 -4.95 -11.27 12.47
N LEU A 311 -6.25 -11.41 12.26
CA LEU A 311 -6.82 -12.39 11.34
C LEU A 311 -7.08 -11.76 9.98
N SER A 312 -6.88 -12.55 8.92
CA SER A 312 -7.19 -12.14 7.56
C SER A 312 -8.70 -12.17 7.33
N LEU A 313 -9.26 -11.12 6.71
CA LEU A 313 -10.66 -11.14 6.26
C LEU A 313 -10.94 -12.35 5.35
N ARG A 314 -9.97 -12.68 4.49
CA ARG A 314 -10.05 -13.85 3.61
C ARG A 314 -10.10 -15.16 4.40
N GLY A 315 -9.40 -15.23 5.51
CA GLY A 315 -9.49 -16.40 6.40
C GLY A 315 -10.89 -16.58 6.96
N ILE A 316 -11.59 -15.49 7.33
CA ILE A 316 -12.99 -15.53 7.76
C ILE A 316 -13.88 -16.12 6.65
N GLU A 317 -13.70 -15.66 5.41
CA GLU A 317 -14.46 -16.16 4.25
C GLU A 317 -14.23 -17.65 3.98
N ILE A 318 -12.98 -18.14 4.12
CA ILE A 318 -12.66 -19.57 3.95
C ILE A 318 -13.38 -20.41 5.00
N TRP A 319 -13.36 -19.97 6.25
CA TRP A 319 -14.09 -20.65 7.32
C TRP A 319 -15.60 -20.63 7.10
N GLN A 320 -16.17 -19.51 6.64
CA GLN A 320 -17.58 -19.43 6.25
C GLN A 320 -17.93 -20.43 5.13
N GLN A 321 -17.09 -20.51 4.09
CA GLN A 321 -17.30 -21.44 2.98
C GLN A 321 -17.20 -22.90 3.43
N LEU A 322 -16.27 -23.22 4.34
CA LEU A 322 -16.16 -24.56 4.91
C LEU A 322 -17.42 -24.93 5.70
N LEU A 323 -17.96 -24.00 6.48
CA LEU A 323 -19.17 -24.20 7.28
C LEU A 323 -20.44 -24.34 6.43
N GLN A 324 -20.42 -23.93 5.16
CA GLN A 324 -21.51 -24.18 4.20
C GLN A 324 -21.45 -25.57 3.55
N GLN A 325 -20.35 -26.30 3.72
CA GLN A 325 -20.22 -27.68 3.21
C GLN A 325 -20.83 -28.66 4.21
N ASP A 326 -21.37 -29.79 3.73
CA ASP A 326 -21.86 -30.87 4.59
C ASP A 326 -20.68 -31.60 5.26
N THR A 327 -20.19 -31.00 6.32
CA THR A 327 -19.13 -31.51 7.18
C THR A 327 -19.68 -31.73 8.58
N THR A 328 -19.05 -32.63 9.33
CA THR A 328 -19.41 -32.83 10.74
C THR A 328 -19.28 -31.54 11.54
N LEU A 329 -18.28 -30.69 11.24
CA LEU A 329 -18.13 -29.39 11.87
C LEU A 329 -19.32 -28.45 11.58
N ALA A 330 -19.77 -28.37 10.31
CA ALA A 330 -20.91 -27.56 9.92
C ALA A 330 -22.20 -27.96 10.64
N ARG A 331 -22.44 -29.27 10.79
CA ARG A 331 -23.61 -29.75 11.55
C ARG A 331 -23.54 -29.35 13.03
N PHE A 332 -22.38 -29.51 13.67
CA PHE A 332 -22.19 -29.02 15.05
C PHE A 332 -22.39 -27.51 15.16
N TRP A 333 -21.91 -26.77 14.17
CA TRP A 333 -22.04 -25.32 14.09
C TRP A 333 -23.50 -24.88 14.04
N GLU A 334 -24.27 -25.42 13.09
CA GLU A 334 -25.70 -25.15 12.92
C GLU A 334 -26.49 -25.53 14.17
N THR A 335 -26.24 -26.73 14.72
CA THR A 335 -26.90 -27.23 15.92
C THR A 335 -26.68 -26.29 17.11
N LEU A 336 -25.46 -25.78 17.31
CA LEU A 336 -25.17 -24.85 18.42
C LEU A 336 -25.78 -23.46 18.22
N LEU A 337 -25.79 -22.94 16.99
CA LEU A 337 -26.38 -21.63 16.69
C LEU A 337 -27.91 -21.64 16.75
N ALA A 338 -28.54 -22.81 16.63
CA ALA A 338 -29.99 -22.98 16.75
C ALA A 338 -30.51 -22.93 18.20
N ILE A 339 -29.61 -22.93 19.20
CA ILE A 339 -30.00 -22.86 20.61
C ILE A 339 -30.47 -21.44 20.94
N GLU A 340 -31.77 -21.27 21.20
CA GLU A 340 -32.39 -19.97 21.50
C GLU A 340 -32.28 -19.55 22.98
N GLU A 341 -31.74 -20.41 23.85
CA GLU A 341 -31.65 -20.17 25.30
C GLU A 341 -30.73 -19.00 25.67
N GLU A 342 -31.10 -18.28 26.74
CA GLU A 342 -30.29 -17.17 27.27
C GLU A 342 -28.93 -17.66 27.82
N GLU A 343 -27.93 -16.79 27.74
CA GLU A 343 -26.58 -17.07 28.26
C GLU A 343 -26.59 -17.53 29.73
N GLY A 344 -25.60 -18.35 30.10
CA GLY A 344 -25.41 -18.85 31.44
C GLY A 344 -25.59 -20.37 31.55
N GLU A 345 -26.08 -20.82 32.69
CA GLU A 345 -26.20 -22.25 33.01
C GLU A 345 -27.30 -22.94 32.17
N ALA A 346 -28.34 -22.19 31.76
CA ALA A 346 -29.39 -22.70 30.87
C ALA A 346 -28.83 -23.11 29.51
N TYR A 347 -28.09 -22.22 28.86
CA TYR A 347 -27.39 -22.53 27.61
C TYR A 347 -26.46 -23.74 27.74
N ALA A 348 -25.66 -23.81 28.82
CA ALA A 348 -24.72 -24.92 29.03
C ALA A 348 -25.43 -26.28 29.18
N ASN A 349 -26.61 -26.30 29.83
CA ASN A 349 -27.41 -27.51 29.98
C ASN A 349 -28.05 -27.93 28.65
N GLU A 350 -28.53 -26.97 27.85
CA GLU A 350 -29.11 -27.24 26.54
C GLU A 350 -28.08 -27.81 25.57
N VAL A 351 -26.86 -27.25 25.54
CA VAL A 351 -25.74 -27.83 24.79
C VAL A 351 -25.51 -29.30 25.18
N ALA A 352 -25.51 -29.61 26.48
CA ALA A 352 -25.30 -30.99 26.93
C ALA A 352 -26.45 -31.94 26.52
N ALA A 353 -27.69 -31.45 26.51
CA ALA A 353 -28.87 -32.22 26.08
C ALA A 353 -28.83 -32.52 24.58
N VAL A 354 -28.62 -31.49 23.76
CA VAL A 354 -28.55 -31.61 22.30
C VAL A 354 -27.43 -32.57 21.87
N LEU A 355 -26.25 -32.48 22.50
CA LEU A 355 -25.12 -33.36 22.20
C LEU A 355 -25.33 -34.82 22.65
N ALA A 356 -26.27 -35.07 23.57
CA ALA A 356 -26.63 -36.41 24.01
C ALA A 356 -27.61 -37.10 23.05
N GLU A 357 -28.42 -36.33 22.32
CA GLU A 357 -29.41 -36.83 21.36
C GLU A 357 -28.81 -37.07 19.96
N GLU A 358 -27.72 -36.40 19.60
CA GLU A 358 -27.04 -36.63 18.31
C GLU A 358 -26.29 -37.98 18.24
N GLU A 359 -26.95 -39.00 17.68
CA GLU A 359 -26.29 -40.21 17.15
C GLU A 359 -25.50 -39.86 15.87
N GLY A 360 -24.21 -39.52 16.00
CA GLY A 360 -23.32 -39.41 14.83
C GLY A 360 -22.26 -38.31 14.85
N GLY A 361 -22.13 -37.54 15.94
CA GLY A 361 -21.17 -36.45 16.01
C GLY A 361 -19.72 -36.84 16.39
N ASN A 362 -18.75 -36.01 15.98
CA ASN A 362 -17.35 -36.16 16.36
C ASN A 362 -17.19 -36.26 17.88
N ARG A 363 -16.60 -37.37 18.36
CA ARG A 363 -16.50 -37.68 19.78
C ARG A 363 -15.69 -36.63 20.57
N LEU A 364 -14.59 -36.13 20.01
CA LEU A 364 -13.71 -35.18 20.70
C LEU A 364 -14.39 -33.82 20.93
N LEU A 365 -15.17 -33.35 19.95
CA LEU A 365 -15.96 -32.12 20.08
C LEU A 365 -17.00 -32.25 21.21
N ARG A 366 -17.74 -33.37 21.24
CA ARG A 366 -18.76 -33.61 22.27
C ARG A 366 -18.17 -33.69 23.67
N GLU A 367 -17.15 -34.54 23.84
CA GLU A 367 -16.48 -34.71 25.13
C GLU A 367 -15.98 -33.36 25.67
N LYS A 368 -15.38 -32.54 24.79
CA LYS A 368 -14.86 -31.23 25.19
C LYS A 368 -15.98 -30.24 25.55
N LEU A 369 -17.02 -30.12 24.72
CA LEU A 369 -18.16 -29.22 24.97
C LEU A 369 -18.89 -29.56 26.27
N VAL A 370 -19.14 -30.85 26.53
CA VAL A 370 -19.78 -31.32 27.78
C VAL A 370 -18.90 -31.03 29.00
N SER A 371 -17.57 -31.17 28.86
CA SER A 371 -16.63 -30.93 29.95
C SER A 371 -16.47 -29.44 30.30
N GLU A 372 -16.43 -28.56 29.30
CA GLU A 372 -16.19 -27.12 29.47
C GLU A 372 -17.46 -26.35 29.84
N LYS A 373 -18.65 -26.89 29.55
CA LYS A 373 -19.95 -26.27 29.86
C LYS A 373 -20.02 -24.80 29.41
N PRO A 374 -19.86 -24.53 28.10
CA PRO A 374 -19.89 -23.17 27.58
C PRO A 374 -21.22 -22.49 27.91
N GLN A 375 -21.17 -21.24 28.36
CA GLN A 375 -22.34 -20.47 28.80
C GLN A 375 -22.94 -19.60 27.70
N SER A 376 -22.42 -19.63 26.49
CA SER A 376 -22.96 -18.90 25.34
C SER A 376 -22.54 -19.57 24.03
N ALA A 377 -23.22 -19.23 22.93
CA ALA A 377 -22.86 -19.70 21.59
C ALA A 377 -21.41 -19.34 21.24
N SER A 378 -20.98 -18.10 21.51
CA SER A 378 -19.59 -17.69 21.30
C SER A 378 -18.61 -18.55 22.10
N ALA A 379 -18.92 -18.87 23.36
CA ALA A 379 -18.07 -19.72 24.19
C ALA A 379 -18.01 -21.17 23.67
N ALA A 380 -19.14 -21.72 23.21
CA ALA A 380 -19.19 -23.07 22.65
C ALA A 380 -18.35 -23.19 21.37
N LEU A 381 -18.42 -22.17 20.51
CA LEU A 381 -17.68 -22.14 19.25
C LEU A 381 -16.16 -21.95 19.46
N ARG A 382 -15.76 -21.20 20.51
CA ARG A 382 -14.35 -21.20 20.95
C ARG A 382 -13.87 -22.58 21.38
N VAL A 383 -14.68 -23.33 22.13
CA VAL A 383 -14.35 -24.70 22.55
C VAL A 383 -14.13 -25.61 21.35
N ILE A 384 -14.96 -25.51 20.31
CA ILE A 384 -14.75 -26.24 19.05
C ILE A 384 -13.37 -25.91 18.45
N GLY A 385 -13.06 -24.63 18.31
CA GLY A 385 -11.76 -24.20 17.78
C GLY A 385 -10.56 -24.69 18.58
N GLN A 386 -10.66 -24.75 19.90
CA GLN A 386 -9.61 -25.33 20.76
C GLN A 386 -9.39 -26.81 20.48
N VAL A 387 -10.45 -27.59 20.22
CA VAL A 387 -10.31 -28.99 19.84
C VAL A 387 -9.58 -29.10 18.50
N LEU A 388 -9.97 -28.32 17.50
CA LEU A 388 -9.32 -28.29 16.18
C LEU A 388 -7.82 -27.96 16.30
N GLY A 389 -7.48 -26.90 17.06
CA GLY A 389 -6.09 -26.52 17.34
C GLY A 389 -5.30 -27.62 18.06
N SER A 390 -5.92 -28.29 19.04
CA SER A 390 -5.26 -29.40 19.75
C SER A 390 -4.96 -30.61 18.86
N VAL A 391 -5.86 -30.93 17.92
CA VAL A 391 -5.65 -32.00 16.94
C VAL A 391 -4.55 -31.60 15.95
N TYR A 392 -4.55 -30.36 15.48
CA TYR A 392 -3.48 -29.83 14.63
C TYR A 392 -2.10 -29.96 15.31
N GLU A 393 -1.96 -29.54 16.57
CA GLU A 393 -0.68 -29.65 17.29
C GLU A 393 -0.22 -31.11 17.46
N ARG A 394 -1.17 -32.03 17.74
CA ARG A 394 -0.88 -33.46 17.83
C ARG A 394 -0.43 -34.02 16.49
N TRP A 395 -1.06 -33.61 15.40
CA TRP A 395 -0.73 -34.04 14.05
C TRP A 395 0.69 -33.58 13.66
N GLY A 396 1.03 -32.32 13.93
CA GLY A 396 2.37 -31.79 13.69
C GLY A 396 3.46 -32.51 14.49
N LYS A 397 3.16 -33.04 15.69
CA LYS A 397 4.09 -33.89 16.46
C LYS A 397 4.29 -35.25 15.81
N LEU A 398 3.24 -35.86 15.25
CA LEU A 398 3.32 -37.14 14.53
C LEU A 398 4.16 -37.01 13.26
N GLN A 399 3.93 -35.96 12.46
CA GLN A 399 4.70 -35.69 11.23
C GLN A 399 6.21 -35.50 11.47
N LYS A 400 6.60 -35.01 12.66
CA LYS A 400 8.02 -34.89 13.03
C LYS A 400 8.68 -36.23 13.36
N LEU A 401 7.90 -37.22 13.81
CA LEU A 401 8.38 -38.55 14.16
C LEU A 401 8.46 -39.45 12.92
N ASP A 402 7.49 -39.33 12.02
CA ASP A 402 7.47 -39.99 10.72
C ASP A 402 6.92 -39.00 9.67
N PRO A 403 7.73 -38.55 8.70
CA PRO A 403 7.28 -37.64 7.64
C PRO A 403 6.22 -38.24 6.69
N GLY A 404 5.97 -39.56 6.74
CA GLY A 404 4.85 -40.17 6.03
C GLY A 404 3.50 -39.77 6.64
N ASP A 405 2.50 -39.47 5.81
CA ASP A 405 1.17 -39.06 6.29
C ASP A 405 0.41 -40.24 6.94
N GLN A 406 0.67 -40.50 8.22
CA GLN A 406 0.15 -41.67 8.93
C GLN A 406 -1.27 -41.47 9.50
N GLY A 407 -1.87 -40.28 9.36
CA GLY A 407 -3.17 -39.96 9.97
C GLY A 407 -3.24 -40.23 11.47
N PHE A 408 -4.44 -40.29 12.02
CA PHE A 408 -4.70 -40.73 13.39
C PHE A 408 -5.37 -42.11 13.42
N ALA A 409 -4.94 -42.97 14.34
CA ALA A 409 -5.65 -44.23 14.63
C ALA A 409 -7.01 -44.00 15.32
N ASP A 410 -7.18 -42.85 16.00
CA ASP A 410 -8.45 -42.44 16.60
C ASP A 410 -9.35 -41.82 15.52
N PRO A 411 -10.50 -42.45 15.16
CA PRO A 411 -11.36 -41.98 14.08
C PRO A 411 -11.86 -40.55 14.26
N ALA A 412 -12.09 -40.11 15.51
CA ALA A 412 -12.54 -38.74 15.78
C ALA A 412 -11.42 -37.72 15.58
N ALA A 413 -10.17 -38.07 15.88
CA ALA A 413 -9.03 -37.23 15.56
C ALA A 413 -8.75 -37.21 14.05
N GLU A 414 -8.94 -38.34 13.37
CA GLU A 414 -8.75 -38.45 11.92
C GLU A 414 -9.77 -37.63 11.13
N GLU A 415 -11.04 -37.66 11.54
CA GLU A 415 -12.07 -36.82 10.95
C GLU A 415 -11.73 -35.32 11.05
N ILE A 416 -11.26 -34.85 12.20
CA ILE A 416 -10.79 -33.47 12.38
C ILE A 416 -9.56 -33.19 11.50
N ARG A 417 -8.63 -34.15 11.37
CA ARG A 417 -7.48 -34.01 10.47
C ARG A 417 -7.92 -33.83 9.01
N GLN A 418 -8.93 -34.57 8.55
CA GLN A 418 -9.50 -34.41 7.21
C GLN A 418 -10.10 -33.01 7.01
N LEU A 419 -10.78 -32.45 8.03
CA LEU A 419 -11.26 -31.05 7.99
C LEU A 419 -10.09 -30.05 7.89
N LEU A 420 -9.02 -30.26 8.66
CA LEU A 420 -7.81 -29.44 8.58
C LEU A 420 -7.14 -29.55 7.20
N LEU A 421 -7.20 -30.70 6.53
CA LEU A 421 -6.72 -30.86 5.16
C LEU A 421 -7.58 -30.09 4.15
N LEU A 422 -8.91 -30.10 4.29
CA LEU A 422 -9.80 -29.28 3.45
C LEU A 422 -9.48 -27.79 3.59
N LEU A 423 -9.19 -27.33 4.81
CA LEU A 423 -8.72 -25.96 5.05
C LEU A 423 -7.36 -25.67 4.40
N ALA A 424 -6.45 -26.65 4.40
CA ALA A 424 -5.17 -26.52 3.73
C ALA A 424 -5.34 -26.39 2.21
N GLU A 425 -6.21 -27.21 1.61
CA GLU A 425 -6.54 -27.14 0.18
C GLU A 425 -7.18 -25.80 -0.19
N ALA A 426 -8.14 -25.32 0.62
CA ALA A 426 -8.78 -24.03 0.40
C ALA A 426 -7.80 -22.86 0.50
N GLY A 427 -6.88 -22.91 1.49
CA GLY A 427 -5.80 -21.92 1.64
C GLY A 427 -4.72 -22.01 0.56
N ASP A 428 -4.58 -23.17 -0.11
CA ASP A 428 -3.65 -23.37 -1.21
C ASP A 428 -4.19 -22.84 -2.55
N ALA A 429 -5.51 -22.87 -2.74
CA ALA A 429 -6.18 -22.48 -3.98
C ALA A 429 -6.09 -20.97 -4.34
N HIS A 430 -5.33 -20.17 -3.59
CA HIS A 430 -5.22 -18.73 -3.79
C HIS A 430 -4.23 -18.35 -4.88
N SER A 431 -4.62 -17.37 -5.69
CA SER A 431 -3.72 -16.70 -6.62
C SER A 431 -2.56 -16.06 -5.86
N VAL A 432 -1.42 -15.90 -6.55
CA VAL A 432 -0.26 -15.20 -5.98
C VAL A 432 -0.67 -13.81 -5.46
N GLU A 433 -1.57 -13.12 -6.18
CA GLU A 433 -2.17 -11.82 -5.84
C GLU A 433 -2.92 -11.85 -4.49
N GLU A 434 -3.85 -12.79 -4.32
CA GLU A 434 -4.59 -12.95 -3.05
C GLU A 434 -3.68 -13.28 -1.88
N GLN A 435 -2.63 -14.07 -2.11
CA GLN A 435 -1.66 -14.39 -1.06
C GLN A 435 -0.89 -13.14 -0.59
N TRP A 436 -0.71 -12.11 -1.43
CA TRP A 436 -0.06 -10.85 -1.05
C TRP A 436 -0.88 -10.04 -0.03
N GLN A 437 -2.20 -10.08 -0.17
CA GLN A 437 -3.11 -9.32 0.70
C GLN A 437 -3.34 -10.01 2.05
N TRP A 438 -3.01 -11.30 2.19
CA TRP A 438 -3.30 -12.08 3.39
C TRP A 438 -2.78 -11.46 4.69
N PHE A 439 -1.52 -11.03 4.70
CA PHE A 439 -0.88 -10.50 5.90
C PHE A 439 -1.09 -9.00 6.08
N LEU A 440 -1.78 -8.31 5.15
CA LEU A 440 -2.06 -6.87 5.20
C LEU A 440 -0.82 -6.09 5.66
N GLY A 441 0.29 -6.23 4.92
CA GLY A 441 1.57 -5.55 5.22
C GLY A 441 2.22 -5.84 6.58
N ARG A 442 1.75 -6.86 7.32
CA ARG A 442 2.34 -7.37 8.58
C ARG A 442 3.03 -8.71 8.35
N GLU A 443 3.78 -8.79 7.26
CA GLU A 443 4.50 -9.97 6.82
C GLU A 443 5.41 -10.55 7.91
N PRO A 444 5.33 -11.86 8.21
CA PRO A 444 6.29 -12.58 9.02
C PRO A 444 7.74 -12.28 8.62
N GLU A 445 8.63 -12.19 9.61
CA GLU A 445 10.05 -11.86 9.38
C GLU A 445 10.71 -12.82 8.37
N SER A 446 10.29 -14.09 8.35
CA SER A 446 10.74 -15.09 7.39
C SER A 446 10.38 -14.76 5.93
N LEU A 447 9.17 -14.24 5.68
CA LEU A 447 8.74 -13.75 4.36
C LEU A 447 9.47 -12.47 3.98
N LEU A 448 9.59 -11.52 4.91
CA LEU A 448 10.34 -10.28 4.69
C LEU A 448 11.80 -10.55 4.30
N LYS A 449 12.49 -11.47 4.98
CA LYS A 449 13.86 -11.86 4.65
C LYS A 449 13.99 -12.44 3.23
N LYS A 450 13.05 -13.31 2.82
CA LYS A 450 13.06 -13.87 1.46
C LYS A 450 12.75 -12.80 0.40
N SER A 451 11.77 -11.94 0.66
CA SER A 451 11.44 -10.81 -0.24
C SER A 451 12.64 -9.87 -0.41
N HIS A 452 13.31 -9.47 0.68
CA HIS A 452 14.51 -8.63 0.61
C HIS A 452 15.70 -9.29 -0.08
N LYS A 453 15.77 -10.63 -0.08
CA LYS A 453 16.81 -11.35 -0.84
C LYS A 453 16.57 -11.21 -2.35
N ILE A 454 15.32 -11.28 -2.81
CA ILE A 454 14.94 -10.98 -4.20
C ILE A 454 15.33 -9.55 -4.55
N GLU A 455 14.96 -8.57 -3.72
CA GLU A 455 15.31 -7.16 -3.92
C GLU A 455 16.82 -6.93 -3.96
N SER A 456 17.60 -7.60 -3.09
CA SER A 456 19.07 -7.52 -3.07
C SER A 456 19.67 -7.98 -4.40
N VAL A 457 19.14 -9.06 -4.99
CA VAL A 457 19.57 -9.56 -6.31
C VAL A 457 19.24 -8.52 -7.39
N LEU A 458 18.01 -8.00 -7.40
CA LEU A 458 17.61 -6.97 -8.37
C LEU A 458 18.47 -5.71 -8.26
N VAL A 459 18.77 -5.25 -7.06
CA VAL A 459 19.63 -4.07 -6.85
C VAL A 459 21.08 -4.35 -7.25
N LYS A 460 21.61 -5.54 -6.92
CA LYS A 460 22.96 -5.97 -7.33
C LYS A 460 23.13 -5.94 -8.85
N TYR A 461 22.10 -6.36 -9.58
CA TYR A 461 22.12 -6.44 -11.04
C TYR A 461 21.33 -5.33 -11.74
N ARG A 462 21.05 -4.20 -11.06
CA ARG A 462 20.16 -3.11 -11.54
C ARG A 462 20.43 -2.62 -12.97
N GLU A 463 21.69 -2.68 -13.42
CA GLU A 463 22.11 -2.26 -14.76
C GLU A 463 21.64 -3.20 -15.88
N LEU A 464 21.23 -4.42 -15.52
CA LEU A 464 20.63 -5.44 -16.38
C LEU A 464 19.10 -5.43 -16.29
N VAL A 465 18.53 -4.93 -15.20
CA VAL A 465 17.10 -5.07 -14.90
C VAL A 465 16.26 -4.23 -15.88
N THR A 466 15.17 -4.83 -16.37
CA THR A 466 14.17 -4.13 -17.18
C THR A 466 13.48 -3.03 -16.38
N ARG A 467 13.11 -1.93 -17.05
CA ARG A 467 12.33 -0.84 -16.44
C ARG A 467 10.98 -1.39 -15.97
N ARG A 468 10.69 -1.20 -14.68
CA ARG A 468 9.44 -1.63 -14.06
C ARG A 468 8.83 -0.50 -13.25
N ALA A 469 7.51 -0.57 -13.10
CA ALA A 469 6.76 0.31 -12.23
C ALA A 469 7.20 0.13 -10.76
N MET A 470 6.78 1.06 -9.90
CA MET A 470 7.07 0.99 -8.47
C MET A 470 5.94 0.36 -7.64
N ALA A 471 4.72 0.34 -8.17
CA ALA A 471 3.54 -0.28 -7.57
C ALA A 471 2.40 -0.41 -8.59
N VAL A 472 1.30 -0.99 -8.12
CA VAL A 472 0.00 -1.05 -8.80
C VAL A 472 -1.07 -0.81 -7.72
N VAL A 473 -1.85 0.25 -7.87
CA VAL A 473 -3.12 0.48 -7.18
C VAL A 473 -4.18 -0.37 -7.89
N GLU A 474 -4.73 -1.35 -7.18
CA GLU A 474 -5.81 -2.23 -7.68
C GLU A 474 -7.19 -1.64 -7.37
#